data_AF-A0A7S2FLF9-F1
#
_entry.id   AF-A0A7S2FLF9-F1
#
_cell.length_a   1.000
_cell.length_b   1.000
_cell.length_c   1.000
_cell.angle_alpha   90.00
_cell.angle_beta   90.00
_cell.angle_gamma   90.00
#
_symmetry.space_group_name_H-M   'P 1'
#
loop_
_entity.id
_entity.type
_entity.pdbx_description
1 polymer ?
#
loop_
_entity_poly.entity_id
_entity_poly.type
_entity_poly.pdbx_seq_one_letter_code
_entity_poly.pdbx_strand_id
1 'polypeptide(L)'
;MRLQRNLQFSTRTKQALSTLLRVALPTLVATILGFIYFDNLSLFIRSTLDVGTIRILQEDDAQFIQNFLTVIGLLFSILAGNAYSALYQQQESIYFALFQEVSEAKSLVEQTTLVCQGRPFYQSALACMSSYVKNDLRRLDIPPAQLLSTRPAEDPLESIMYMTSVGVPSIVYETVKNLRQARGYRLGAMQRKFPFLGIVLLYLLASVELLAFPLLGAGTASIPGILSLQSFLFAALCGAHMLVLRIIQELWQSSGGVFNVDEVLQQMVFGLEEELEMRSKGMGPEMQGPGGMGPGGMGPGGIGPGGMRQGGMGHGAEMQGAGVPGKGEPWNTPLVQPATEAGARVEGR
;
A
#
# COMPACT_ATOMS: atom_id res chain seq x y z
N MET A 1 -17.32 25.75 -4.45
CA MET A 1 -15.84 25.70 -4.35
C MET A 1 -15.23 26.12 -3.00
N ARG A 2 -15.46 27.33 -2.43
CA ARG A 2 -14.84 27.71 -1.14
C ARG A 2 -15.27 26.85 0.07
N LEU A 3 -16.51 26.36 0.08
CA LEU A 3 -17.06 25.54 1.16
C LEU A 3 -16.50 24.10 1.19
N GLN A 4 -16.22 23.51 0.01
CA GLN A 4 -15.57 22.19 -0.12
C GLN A 4 -14.10 22.22 0.36
N ARG A 5 -13.38 23.31 0.09
CA ARG A 5 -11.97 23.46 0.52
C ARG A 5 -11.83 23.46 2.05
N ASN A 6 -12.78 24.07 2.75
CA ASN A 6 -12.78 24.10 4.22
C ASN A 6 -13.13 22.74 4.85
N LEU A 7 -14.00 21.96 4.22
CA LEU A 7 -14.33 20.59 4.65
C LEU A 7 -13.16 19.62 4.43
N GLN A 8 -12.40 19.78 3.35
CA GLN A 8 -11.21 18.99 3.03
C GLN A 8 -10.03 19.27 4.00
N PHE A 9 -9.78 20.54 4.33
CA PHE A 9 -8.78 20.86 5.35
C PHE A 9 -9.18 20.34 6.74
N SER A 10 -10.47 20.39 7.09
CA SER A 10 -10.95 19.88 8.38
C SER A 10 -10.84 18.35 8.49
N THR A 11 -11.03 17.61 7.40
CA THR A 11 -10.91 16.14 7.39
C THR A 11 -9.45 15.68 7.46
N ARG A 12 -8.55 16.29 6.67
CA ARG A 12 -7.09 16.06 6.77
C ARG A 12 -6.55 16.33 8.15
N THR A 13 -6.89 17.47 8.73
CA THR A 13 -6.40 17.85 10.06
C THR A 13 -6.96 16.94 11.15
N LYS A 14 -8.23 16.51 11.05
CA LYS A 14 -8.82 15.55 12.00
C LYS A 14 -8.18 14.17 11.91
N GLN A 15 -7.93 13.65 10.71
CA GLN A 15 -7.30 12.34 10.52
C GLN A 15 -5.83 12.36 10.93
N ALA A 16 -5.11 13.43 10.56
CA ALA A 16 -3.74 13.66 10.99
C ALA A 16 -3.64 13.74 12.51
N LEU A 17 -4.51 14.53 13.15
CA LEU A 17 -4.56 14.69 14.59
C LEU A 17 -5.00 13.40 15.29
N SER A 18 -5.96 12.65 14.74
CA SER A 18 -6.42 11.39 15.32
C SER A 18 -5.30 10.35 15.35
N THR A 19 -4.56 10.20 14.25
CA THR A 19 -3.46 9.23 14.18
C THR A 19 -2.24 9.72 14.97
N LEU A 20 -1.93 11.02 14.91
CA LEU A 20 -0.89 11.60 15.77
C LEU A 20 -1.21 11.33 17.22
N LEU A 21 -2.47 11.44 17.64
CA LEU A 21 -2.91 11.10 18.98
C LEU A 21 -2.81 9.60 19.26
N ARG A 22 -3.15 8.72 18.30
CA ARG A 22 -2.97 7.25 18.42
C ARG A 22 -1.52 6.83 18.60
N VAL A 23 -0.56 7.57 18.04
CA VAL A 23 0.87 7.29 18.17
C VAL A 23 1.48 7.98 19.39
N ALA A 24 1.19 9.27 19.57
CA ALA A 24 1.78 10.09 20.62
C ALA A 24 1.25 9.72 22.01
N LEU A 25 -0.04 9.40 22.16
CA LEU A 25 -0.60 9.11 23.48
C LEU A 25 -0.01 7.84 24.11
N PRO A 26 0.06 6.68 23.44
CA PRO A 26 0.75 5.51 24.00
C PRO A 26 2.23 5.76 24.26
N THR A 27 2.89 6.59 23.44
CA THR A 27 4.29 6.95 23.61
C THR A 27 4.50 7.76 24.89
N LEU A 28 3.70 8.81 25.11
CA LEU A 28 3.75 9.64 26.31
C LEU A 28 3.41 8.84 27.56
N VAL A 29 2.39 7.98 27.49
CA VAL A 29 2.03 7.09 28.61
C VAL A 29 3.19 6.17 28.94
N ALA A 30 3.83 5.55 27.94
CA ALA A 30 4.99 4.69 28.17
C ALA A 30 6.19 5.44 28.75
N THR A 31 6.47 6.67 28.29
CA THR A 31 7.53 7.52 28.86
C THR A 31 7.25 7.83 30.34
N ILE A 32 6.03 8.26 30.67
CA ILE A 32 5.65 8.61 32.05
C ILE A 32 5.67 7.37 32.95
N LEU A 33 5.12 6.25 32.49
CA LEU A 33 5.15 4.99 33.22
C LEU A 33 6.59 4.51 33.42
N GLY A 34 7.43 4.60 32.39
CA GLY A 34 8.85 4.28 32.47
C GLY A 34 9.53 5.07 33.57
N PHE A 35 9.30 6.39 33.62
CA PHE A 35 9.88 7.26 34.65
C PHE A 35 9.40 6.88 36.06
N ILE A 36 8.10 6.67 36.26
CA ILE A 36 7.52 6.41 37.59
C ILE A 36 7.89 5.02 38.11
N TYR A 37 7.92 4.01 37.24
CA TYR A 37 8.11 2.62 37.66
C TYR A 37 9.57 2.17 37.68
N PHE A 38 10.49 2.89 37.03
CA PHE A 38 11.90 2.46 36.93
C PHE A 38 12.55 2.17 38.29
N ASP A 39 12.41 3.08 39.24
CA ASP A 39 13.03 2.94 40.57
C ASP A 39 12.47 1.72 41.30
N ASN A 40 11.14 1.56 41.29
CA ASN A 40 10.46 0.43 41.91
C ASN A 40 10.87 -0.90 41.26
N LEU A 41 10.99 -0.93 39.94
CA LEU A 41 11.37 -2.12 39.19
C LEU A 41 12.82 -2.51 39.46
N SER A 42 13.73 -1.54 39.48
CA SER A 42 15.15 -1.76 39.78
C SER A 42 15.37 -2.25 41.22
N LEU A 43 14.66 -1.68 42.19
CA LEU A 43 14.70 -2.12 43.59
C LEU A 43 14.07 -3.50 43.79
N PHE A 44 12.98 -3.80 43.07
CA PHE A 44 12.34 -5.12 43.09
C PHE A 44 13.24 -6.21 42.49
N ILE A 45 13.90 -5.93 41.37
CA ILE A 45 14.90 -6.85 40.80
C ILE A 45 16.03 -7.05 41.81
N ARG A 46 16.55 -5.96 42.39
CA ARG A 46 17.61 -6.04 43.40
C ARG A 46 17.24 -6.88 44.61
N SER A 47 16.00 -6.79 45.11
CA SER A 47 15.56 -7.59 46.25
C SER A 47 15.33 -9.07 45.91
N THR A 48 15.14 -9.39 44.64
CA THR A 48 14.91 -10.76 44.14
C THR A 48 16.23 -11.47 43.82
N LEU A 49 17.27 -10.73 43.46
CA LEU A 49 18.58 -11.30 43.12
C LEU A 49 19.43 -11.59 44.36
N ASP A 50 20.23 -12.65 44.29
CA ASP A 50 21.19 -12.97 45.34
C ASP A 50 22.38 -11.98 45.35
N VAL A 51 23.02 -11.85 46.50
CA VAL A 51 24.17 -10.96 46.73
C VAL A 51 25.30 -11.26 45.73
N GLY A 52 25.51 -12.54 45.37
CA GLY A 52 26.48 -12.93 44.35
C GLY A 52 26.16 -12.35 42.95
N THR A 53 24.90 -12.41 42.53
CA THR A 53 24.46 -11.87 41.23
C THR A 53 24.52 -10.34 41.20
N ILE A 54 24.20 -9.68 42.32
CA ILE A 54 24.31 -8.22 42.44
C ILE A 54 25.78 -7.78 42.31
N ARG A 55 26.73 -8.54 42.88
CA ARG A 55 28.17 -8.25 42.73
C ARG A 55 28.62 -8.36 41.27
N ILE A 56 28.19 -9.39 40.54
CA ILE A 56 28.49 -9.53 39.11
C ILE A 56 27.92 -8.36 38.30
N LEU A 57 26.73 -7.87 38.65
CA LEU A 57 26.14 -6.67 38.03
C LEU A 57 26.86 -5.36 38.40
N GLN A 58 27.56 -5.33 39.54
CA GLN A 58 28.32 -4.18 40.04
C GLN A 58 29.76 -4.16 39.53
N GLU A 59 30.33 -5.32 39.28
CA GLU A 59 31.68 -5.50 38.75
C GLU A 59 31.70 -5.37 37.21
N ASP A 60 32.91 -5.24 36.65
CA ASP A 60 33.17 -4.96 35.22
C ASP A 60 32.64 -6.06 34.26
N ASP A 61 32.15 -7.18 34.81
CA ASP A 61 31.43 -8.24 34.07
C ASP A 61 30.08 -7.77 33.49
N ALA A 62 29.58 -6.60 33.92
CA ALA A 62 28.48 -5.90 33.27
C ALA A 62 28.77 -5.54 31.79
N GLN A 63 30.04 -5.57 31.35
CA GLN A 63 30.40 -5.42 29.95
C GLN A 63 29.77 -6.50 29.06
N PHE A 64 29.58 -7.73 29.56
CA PHE A 64 28.85 -8.77 28.83
C PHE A 64 27.39 -8.38 28.58
N ILE A 65 26.71 -7.86 29.61
CA ILE A 65 25.32 -7.40 29.51
C ILE A 65 25.23 -6.20 28.56
N GLN A 66 26.17 -5.26 28.66
CA GLN A 66 26.23 -4.11 27.75
C GLN A 66 26.45 -4.53 26.28
N ASN A 67 27.35 -5.49 26.04
CA ASN A 67 27.59 -6.04 24.70
C ASN A 67 26.35 -6.77 24.17
N PHE A 68 25.71 -7.58 25.00
CA PHE A 68 24.45 -8.26 24.66
C PHE A 68 23.36 -7.25 24.29
N LEU A 69 23.21 -6.18 25.06
CA LEU A 69 22.24 -5.12 24.77
C LEU A 69 22.56 -4.36 23.50
N THR A 70 23.84 -4.11 23.25
CA THR A 70 24.28 -3.49 22.00
C THR A 70 23.88 -4.37 20.81
N VAL A 71 24.08 -5.69 20.89
CA VAL A 71 23.67 -6.62 19.84
C VAL A 71 22.15 -6.64 19.67
N ILE A 72 21.37 -6.69 20.74
CA ILE A 72 19.90 -6.66 20.67
C ILE A 72 19.41 -5.35 20.07
N GLY A 73 19.91 -4.20 20.54
CA GLY A 73 19.52 -2.89 20.02
C GLY A 73 19.87 -2.73 18.54
N LEU A 74 21.01 -3.27 18.10
CA LEU A 74 21.37 -3.32 16.69
C LEU A 74 20.40 -4.19 15.89
N LEU A 75 20.07 -5.39 16.38
CA LEU A 75 19.11 -6.27 15.73
C LEU A 75 17.71 -5.64 15.65
N PHE A 76 17.28 -4.97 16.72
CA PHE A 76 16.01 -4.22 16.76
C PHE A 76 16.01 -3.12 15.70
N SER A 77 17.06 -2.30 15.67
CA SER A 77 17.20 -1.19 14.72
C SER A 77 17.20 -1.67 13.26
N ILE A 78 17.95 -2.74 12.95
CA ILE A 78 18.00 -3.34 11.60
C ILE A 78 16.63 -3.89 11.22
N LEU A 79 15.99 -4.65 12.11
CA LEU A 79 14.68 -5.23 11.85
C LEU A 79 13.60 -4.15 11.69
N ALA A 80 13.65 -3.10 12.52
CA ALA A 80 12.72 -1.98 12.48
C ALA A 80 12.90 -1.19 11.17
N GLY A 81 14.14 -0.93 10.76
CA GLY A 81 14.45 -0.28 9.49
C GLY A 81 13.97 -1.08 8.28
N ASN A 82 14.21 -2.38 8.26
CA ASN A 82 13.74 -3.27 7.20
C ASN A 82 12.21 -3.36 7.17
N ALA A 83 11.55 -3.46 8.33
CA ALA A 83 10.10 -3.46 8.44
C ALA A 83 9.51 -2.14 7.94
N TYR A 84 10.07 -1.00 8.35
CA TYR A 84 9.66 0.32 7.89
C TYR A 84 9.79 0.44 6.37
N SER A 85 10.94 0.07 5.80
CA SER A 85 11.18 0.14 4.36
C SER A 85 10.20 -0.72 3.56
N ALA A 86 9.99 -1.97 3.99
CA ALA A 86 9.08 -2.90 3.31
C ALA A 86 7.62 -2.42 3.37
N LEU A 87 7.15 -1.95 4.54
CA LEU A 87 5.79 -1.43 4.70
C LEU A 87 5.58 -0.16 3.90
N TYR A 88 6.58 0.73 3.86
CA TYR A 88 6.51 1.96 3.07
C TYR A 88 6.42 1.67 1.56
N GLN A 89 7.29 0.80 1.04
CA GLN A 89 7.21 0.36 -0.37
C GLN A 89 5.87 -0.30 -0.69
N GLN A 90 5.32 -1.07 0.26
CA GLN A 90 3.99 -1.64 0.09
C GLN A 90 2.91 -0.55 -0.04
N GLN A 91 2.92 0.48 0.82
CA GLN A 91 1.98 1.60 0.73
C GLN A 91 2.10 2.35 -0.60
N GLU A 92 3.32 2.59 -1.07
CA GLU A 92 3.57 3.20 -2.37
C GLU A 92 2.98 2.34 -3.52
N SER A 93 3.17 1.02 -3.48
CA SER A 93 2.60 0.12 -4.49
C SER A 93 1.07 0.13 -4.48
N ILE A 94 0.44 0.22 -3.30
CA ILE A 94 -1.02 0.33 -3.16
C ILE A 94 -1.50 1.66 -3.76
N TYR A 95 -0.79 2.75 -3.50
CA TYR A 95 -1.11 4.07 -4.06
C TYR A 95 -1.09 4.07 -5.58
N PHE A 96 -0.03 3.55 -6.20
CA PHE A 96 0.06 3.46 -7.66
C PHE A 96 -1.01 2.57 -8.28
N ALA A 97 -1.28 1.41 -7.67
CA ALA A 97 -2.31 0.50 -8.16
C ALA A 97 -3.72 1.11 -8.09
N LEU A 98 -4.04 1.83 -7.00
CA LEU A 98 -5.29 2.57 -6.85
C LEU A 98 -5.46 3.67 -7.89
N PHE A 99 -4.39 4.44 -8.11
CA PHE A 99 -4.41 5.50 -9.13
C PHE A 99 -4.63 4.93 -10.53
N GLN A 100 -3.98 3.81 -10.85
CA GLN A 100 -4.17 3.12 -12.13
C GLN A 100 -5.61 2.61 -12.29
N GLU A 101 -6.18 1.96 -11.27
CA GLU A 101 -7.55 1.44 -11.32
C GLU A 101 -8.59 2.56 -11.47
N VAL A 102 -8.45 3.67 -10.74
CA VAL A 102 -9.31 4.85 -10.92
C VAL A 102 -9.19 5.44 -12.32
N SER A 103 -7.98 5.51 -12.87
CA SER A 103 -7.74 6.07 -14.20
C SER A 103 -8.40 5.23 -15.29
N GLU A 104 -8.28 3.89 -15.20
CA GLU A 104 -8.97 2.95 -16.10
C GLU A 104 -10.48 3.00 -15.91
N ALA A 105 -10.97 3.14 -14.67
CA ALA A 105 -12.39 3.28 -14.37
C ALA A 105 -12.97 4.54 -15.02
N LYS A 106 -12.25 5.65 -14.98
CA LYS A 106 -12.64 6.88 -15.66
C LYS A 106 -12.64 6.71 -17.18
N SER A 107 -11.60 6.09 -17.74
CA SER A 107 -11.52 5.80 -19.17
C SER A 107 -12.70 4.94 -19.63
N LEU A 108 -13.08 3.93 -18.84
CA LEU A 108 -14.25 3.09 -19.13
C LEU A 108 -15.55 3.91 -19.14
N VAL A 109 -15.74 4.85 -18.21
CA VAL A 109 -16.91 5.74 -18.20
C VAL A 109 -16.94 6.62 -19.46
N GLU A 110 -15.81 7.22 -19.83
CA GLU A 110 -15.66 8.02 -21.05
C GLU A 110 -16.01 7.21 -22.30
N GLN A 111 -15.39 6.04 -22.47
CA GLN A 111 -15.60 5.19 -23.64
C GLN A 111 -17.01 4.59 -23.70
N THR A 112 -17.58 4.21 -22.55
CA THR A 112 -18.96 3.72 -22.48
C THR A 112 -19.94 4.80 -22.94
N THR A 113 -19.74 6.06 -22.53
CA THR A 113 -20.55 7.17 -23.03
C THR A 113 -20.34 7.39 -24.52
N LEU A 114 -19.10 7.45 -25.01
CA LEU A 114 -18.85 7.71 -26.43
C LEU A 114 -19.42 6.64 -27.36
N VAL A 115 -19.32 5.36 -27.00
CA VAL A 115 -19.72 4.23 -27.86
C VAL A 115 -21.18 3.85 -27.69
N CYS A 116 -21.72 4.00 -26.47
CA CYS A 116 -23.07 3.52 -26.14
C CYS A 116 -24.11 4.63 -26.07
N GLN A 117 -23.75 5.91 -26.15
CA GLN A 117 -24.72 7.01 -26.17
C GLN A 117 -25.71 6.82 -27.34
N GLY A 118 -27.00 6.75 -27.01
CA GLY A 118 -28.09 6.47 -27.95
C GLY A 118 -28.45 4.98 -28.10
N ARG A 119 -27.75 4.07 -27.43
CA ARG A 119 -28.10 2.63 -27.38
C ARG A 119 -28.96 2.30 -26.15
N PRO A 120 -29.88 1.32 -26.25
CA PRO A 120 -30.81 0.99 -25.17
C PRO A 120 -30.11 0.47 -23.89
N PHE A 121 -28.91 -0.10 -24.02
CA PHE A 121 -28.15 -0.66 -22.90
C PHE A 121 -27.23 0.34 -22.19
N TYR A 122 -27.18 1.61 -22.62
CA TYR A 122 -26.30 2.63 -22.02
C TYR A 122 -26.57 2.83 -20.52
N GLN A 123 -27.83 2.95 -20.13
CA GLN A 123 -28.22 3.15 -18.73
C GLN A 123 -27.86 1.94 -17.85
N SER A 124 -28.02 0.74 -18.39
CA SER A 124 -27.60 -0.50 -17.73
C SER A 124 -26.07 -0.55 -17.54
N ALA A 125 -25.29 -0.11 -18.52
CA ALA A 125 -23.84 -0.05 -18.42
C ALA A 125 -23.37 0.97 -17.37
N LEU A 126 -23.97 2.17 -17.32
CA LEU A 126 -23.70 3.15 -16.26
C LEU A 126 -24.08 2.64 -14.87
N ALA A 127 -25.19 1.92 -14.74
CA ALA A 127 -25.61 1.32 -13.47
C ALA A 127 -24.62 0.25 -12.99
N CYS A 128 -24.12 -0.61 -13.90
CA CYS A 128 -23.06 -1.57 -13.59
C CYS A 128 -21.80 -0.85 -13.11
N MET A 129 -21.40 0.22 -13.79
CA MET A 129 -20.22 0.99 -13.40
C MET A 129 -20.40 1.67 -12.03
N SER A 130 -21.58 2.22 -11.75
CA SER A 130 -21.90 2.76 -10.42
C SER A 130 -21.84 1.68 -9.34
N SER A 131 -22.31 0.46 -9.64
CA SER A 131 -22.20 -0.69 -8.73
C SER A 131 -20.73 -1.06 -8.47
N TYR A 132 -19.89 -1.12 -9.51
CA TYR A 132 -18.46 -1.37 -9.35
C TYR A 132 -17.77 -0.33 -8.46
N VAL A 133 -18.02 0.95 -8.71
CA VAL A 133 -17.40 2.05 -7.95
C VAL A 133 -17.80 1.98 -6.47
N LYS A 134 -19.08 1.76 -6.18
CA LYS A 134 -19.61 1.75 -4.81
C LYS A 134 -19.28 0.48 -4.04
N ASN A 135 -19.39 -0.68 -4.70
CA ASN A 135 -19.34 -1.99 -4.05
C ASN A 135 -17.96 -2.65 -4.13
N ASP A 136 -17.02 -2.12 -4.92
CA ASP A 136 -15.68 -2.70 -5.07
C ASP A 136 -14.58 -1.66 -4.91
N LEU A 137 -14.53 -0.65 -5.79
CA LEU A 137 -13.44 0.32 -5.83
C LEU A 137 -13.33 1.10 -4.51
N ARG A 138 -14.47 1.51 -3.95
CA ARG A 138 -14.55 2.24 -2.68
C ARG A 138 -14.29 1.37 -1.44
N ARG A 139 -14.46 0.05 -1.54
CA ARG A 139 -14.48 -0.85 -0.39
C ARG A 139 -13.08 -1.38 -0.04
N LEU A 140 -12.25 -0.52 0.54
CA LEU A 140 -10.96 -0.90 1.12
C LEU A 140 -11.07 -1.60 2.48
N ASP A 141 -12.27 -1.60 3.06
CA ASP A 141 -12.60 -2.24 4.34
C ASP A 141 -12.64 -3.78 4.25
N ILE A 142 -12.88 -4.33 3.06
CA ILE A 142 -13.00 -5.78 2.86
C ILE A 142 -11.62 -6.39 2.58
N PRO A 143 -11.31 -7.57 3.16
CA PRO A 143 -10.14 -8.35 2.76
C PRO A 143 -10.11 -8.62 1.23
N PRO A 144 -8.97 -8.38 0.55
CA PRO A 144 -8.85 -8.58 -0.90
C PRO A 144 -9.23 -9.98 -1.38
N ALA A 145 -9.00 -11.00 -0.55
CA ALA A 145 -9.38 -12.39 -0.86
C ALA A 145 -10.89 -12.57 -1.05
N GLN A 146 -11.71 -11.83 -0.33
CA GLN A 146 -13.17 -11.90 -0.48
C GLN A 146 -13.62 -11.21 -1.78
N LEU A 147 -13.03 -10.07 -2.13
CA LEU A 147 -13.30 -9.38 -3.40
C LEU A 147 -12.87 -10.21 -4.62
N LEU A 148 -11.76 -10.94 -4.52
CA LEU A 148 -11.31 -11.89 -5.55
C LEU A 148 -12.19 -13.13 -5.67
N SER A 149 -12.92 -13.50 -4.60
CA SER A 149 -13.77 -14.70 -4.59
C SER A 149 -15.16 -14.49 -5.20
N THR A 150 -15.50 -13.24 -5.58
CA THR A 150 -16.78 -12.91 -6.21
C THR A 150 -16.98 -13.70 -7.50
N ARG A 151 -18.18 -14.26 -7.69
CA ARG A 151 -18.47 -15.06 -8.87
C ARG A 151 -18.45 -14.18 -10.13
N PRO A 152 -18.00 -14.69 -11.29
CA PRO A 152 -18.01 -13.93 -12.54
C PRO A 152 -19.40 -13.38 -12.92
N ALA A 153 -20.47 -14.12 -12.60
CA ALA A 153 -21.84 -13.69 -12.86
C ALA A 153 -22.28 -12.48 -12.00
N GLU A 154 -21.59 -12.24 -10.88
CA GLU A 154 -21.86 -11.13 -9.96
C GLU A 154 -20.92 -9.94 -10.22
N ASP A 155 -19.97 -10.06 -11.18
CA ASP A 155 -19.03 -9.00 -11.51
C ASP A 155 -19.68 -7.95 -12.44
N PRO A 156 -19.86 -6.70 -12.00
CA PRO A 156 -20.42 -5.63 -12.84
C PRO A 156 -19.59 -5.37 -14.10
N LEU A 157 -18.27 -5.61 -14.06
CA LEU A 157 -17.39 -5.45 -15.21
C LEU A 157 -17.62 -6.56 -16.25
N GLU A 158 -18.05 -7.74 -15.82
CA GLU A 158 -18.47 -8.83 -16.71
C GLU A 158 -19.78 -8.51 -17.41
N SER A 159 -20.71 -7.89 -16.69
CA SER A 159 -21.98 -7.44 -17.27
C SER A 159 -21.77 -6.36 -18.35
N ILE A 160 -20.90 -5.38 -18.12
CA ILE A 160 -20.54 -4.36 -19.13
C ILE A 160 -19.90 -5.00 -20.36
N MET A 161 -19.01 -5.97 -20.15
CA MET A 161 -18.38 -6.71 -21.24
C MET A 161 -19.44 -7.41 -22.10
N TYR A 162 -20.34 -8.21 -21.51
CA TYR A 162 -21.39 -8.92 -22.25
C TYR A 162 -22.31 -7.98 -23.02
N MET A 163 -22.69 -6.84 -22.43
CA MET A 163 -23.54 -5.85 -23.11
C MET A 163 -22.87 -5.20 -24.32
N THR A 164 -21.53 -5.09 -24.31
CA THR A 164 -20.75 -4.34 -25.30
C THR A 164 -19.98 -5.23 -26.28
N SER A 165 -19.93 -6.56 -26.06
CA SER A 165 -19.09 -7.50 -26.80
C SER A 165 -19.80 -8.30 -27.90
N VAL A 166 -21.04 -7.97 -28.27
CA VAL A 166 -21.72 -8.64 -29.40
C VAL A 166 -21.19 -8.12 -30.75
N GLY A 167 -20.27 -8.88 -31.37
CA GLY A 167 -20.01 -8.87 -32.82
C GLY A 167 -18.61 -8.47 -33.30
N VAL A 168 -17.86 -7.60 -32.59
CA VAL A 168 -16.50 -7.14 -32.96
C VAL A 168 -15.77 -6.65 -31.69
N PRO A 169 -14.44 -6.85 -31.53
CA PRO A 169 -13.69 -6.24 -30.43
C PRO A 169 -13.90 -4.73 -30.41
N SER A 170 -14.44 -4.21 -29.31
CA SER A 170 -14.64 -2.77 -29.12
C SER A 170 -13.58 -2.22 -28.18
N ILE A 171 -13.27 -0.93 -28.31
CA ILE A 171 -12.38 -0.21 -27.37
C ILE A 171 -12.86 -0.37 -25.91
N VAL A 172 -14.18 -0.52 -25.69
CA VAL A 172 -14.78 -0.78 -24.37
C VAL A 172 -14.35 -2.14 -23.81
N TYR A 173 -14.19 -3.16 -24.65
CA TYR A 173 -13.69 -4.46 -24.20
C TYR A 173 -12.25 -4.35 -23.66
N GLU A 174 -11.40 -3.61 -24.36
CA GLU A 174 -10.01 -3.42 -23.94
C GLU A 174 -9.90 -2.66 -22.62
N THR A 175 -10.70 -1.60 -22.41
CA THR A 175 -10.71 -0.89 -21.12
C THR A 175 -11.31 -1.71 -19.99
N VAL A 176 -12.36 -2.49 -20.23
CA VAL A 176 -12.86 -3.43 -19.20
C VAL A 176 -11.78 -4.43 -18.80
N LYS A 177 -11.04 -4.97 -19.76
CA LYS A 177 -9.92 -5.88 -19.50
C LYS A 177 -8.80 -5.19 -18.70
N ASN A 178 -8.40 -3.98 -19.10
CA ASN A 178 -7.38 -3.20 -18.39
C ASN A 178 -7.81 -2.85 -16.97
N LEU A 179 -9.08 -2.47 -16.79
CA LEU A 179 -9.65 -2.19 -15.48
C LEU A 179 -9.62 -3.43 -14.56
N ARG A 180 -9.94 -4.62 -15.08
CA ARG A 180 -9.81 -5.86 -14.30
C ARG A 180 -8.37 -6.18 -13.95
N GLN A 181 -7.43 -5.92 -14.87
CA GLN A 181 -6.01 -6.09 -14.59
C GLN A 181 -5.55 -5.11 -13.50
N ALA A 182 -5.97 -3.84 -13.56
CA ALA A 182 -5.69 -2.82 -12.55
C ALA A 182 -6.29 -3.18 -11.19
N ARG A 183 -7.55 -3.67 -11.16
CA ARG A 183 -8.18 -4.26 -9.97
C ARG A 183 -7.36 -5.40 -9.39
N GLY A 184 -6.89 -6.32 -10.24
CA GLY A 184 -6.01 -7.42 -9.83
C GLY A 184 -4.70 -6.93 -9.20
N TYR A 185 -4.08 -5.89 -9.77
CA TYR A 185 -2.89 -5.26 -9.19
C TYR A 185 -3.17 -4.59 -7.85
N ARG A 186 -4.29 -3.84 -7.69
CA ARG A 186 -4.68 -3.26 -6.39
C ARG A 186 -4.84 -4.36 -5.35
N LEU A 187 -5.63 -5.38 -5.65
CA LEU A 187 -5.93 -6.46 -4.71
C LEU A 187 -4.65 -7.24 -4.35
N GLY A 188 -3.74 -7.43 -5.30
CA GLY A 188 -2.42 -8.03 -5.05
C GLY A 188 -1.48 -7.14 -4.23
N ALA A 189 -1.51 -5.82 -4.41
CA ALA A 189 -0.75 -4.87 -3.59
C ALA A 189 -1.27 -4.78 -2.15
N MET A 190 -2.59 -4.90 -1.97
CA MET A 190 -3.25 -4.91 -0.66
C MET A 190 -3.07 -6.23 0.11
N GLN A 191 -2.64 -7.31 -0.53
CA GLN A 191 -2.28 -8.53 0.19
C GLN A 191 -1.10 -8.28 1.13
N ARG A 192 -1.23 -8.68 2.40
CA ARG A 192 -0.19 -8.48 3.41
C ARG A 192 1.06 -9.28 3.03
N LYS A 193 2.11 -8.60 2.60
CA LYS A 193 3.42 -9.20 2.26
C LYS A 193 4.34 -9.30 3.47
N PHE A 194 4.16 -8.42 4.47
CA PHE A 194 4.99 -8.46 5.67
C PHE A 194 4.52 -9.55 6.64
N PRO A 195 5.39 -10.50 7.02
CA PRO A 195 5.01 -11.60 7.91
C PRO A 195 4.72 -11.07 9.32
N PHE A 196 3.62 -11.55 9.90
CA PHE A 196 3.26 -11.25 11.30
C PHE A 196 4.40 -11.56 12.28
N LEU A 197 5.20 -12.58 11.97
CA LEU A 197 6.35 -12.99 12.76
C LEU A 197 7.39 -11.87 12.91
N GLY A 198 7.57 -11.00 11.90
CA GLY A 198 8.49 -9.86 12.00
C GLY A 198 8.02 -8.81 13.02
N ILE A 199 6.71 -8.60 13.14
CA ILE A 199 6.13 -7.69 14.14
C ILE A 199 6.29 -8.28 15.53
N VAL A 200 5.95 -9.57 15.71
CA VAL A 200 6.13 -10.27 16.99
C VAL A 200 7.58 -10.20 17.45
N LEU A 201 8.52 -10.42 16.53
CA LEU A 201 9.94 -10.35 16.81
C LEU A 201 10.36 -8.95 17.25
N LEU A 202 9.88 -7.89 16.59
CA LEU A 202 10.15 -6.49 17.01
C LEU A 202 9.68 -6.21 18.45
N TYR A 203 8.48 -6.66 18.81
CA TYR A 203 7.96 -6.50 20.18
C TYR A 203 8.80 -7.29 21.19
N LEU A 204 9.25 -8.49 20.83
CA LEU A 204 10.11 -9.30 21.68
C LEU A 204 11.46 -8.62 21.92
N LEU A 205 12.14 -8.17 20.87
CA LEU A 205 13.43 -7.47 21.01
C LEU A 205 13.31 -6.21 21.84
N ALA A 206 12.31 -5.37 21.57
CA ALA A 206 12.05 -4.17 22.36
C ALA A 206 11.78 -4.50 23.84
N SER A 207 11.03 -5.57 24.12
CA SER A 207 10.75 -5.99 25.49
C SER A 207 12.01 -6.46 26.21
N VAL A 208 12.88 -7.23 25.54
CA VAL A 208 14.14 -7.70 26.12
C VAL A 208 15.08 -6.52 26.40
N GLU A 209 15.18 -5.58 25.47
CA GLU A 209 16.00 -4.37 25.63
C GLU A 209 15.52 -3.51 26.82
N LEU A 210 14.20 -3.30 26.93
CA LEU A 210 13.61 -2.53 28.02
C LEU A 210 13.77 -3.22 29.38
N LEU A 211 13.70 -4.56 29.45
CA LEU A 211 13.87 -5.28 30.73
C LEU A 211 15.31 -5.26 31.25
N ALA A 212 16.29 -5.10 30.38
CA ALA A 212 17.68 -5.13 30.79
C ALA A 212 18.17 -3.82 31.41
N PHE A 213 17.52 -2.68 31.11
CA PHE A 213 17.86 -1.40 31.74
C PHE A 213 17.62 -1.41 33.25
N PRO A 214 16.45 -1.81 33.76
CA PRO A 214 16.23 -1.98 35.19
C PRO A 214 17.12 -3.05 35.84
N LEU A 215 17.50 -4.10 35.09
CA LEU A 215 18.47 -5.10 35.55
C LEU A 215 19.85 -4.47 35.82
N LEU A 216 20.33 -3.61 34.91
CA LEU A 216 21.55 -2.82 35.13
C LEU A 216 21.37 -1.80 36.27
N GLY A 217 20.21 -1.16 36.36
CA GLY A 217 19.86 -0.23 37.43
C GLY A 217 19.91 -0.87 38.83
N ALA A 218 19.53 -2.15 38.95
CA ALA A 218 19.62 -2.91 40.18
C ALA A 218 21.07 -3.02 40.71
N GLY A 219 22.06 -3.15 39.82
CA GLY A 219 23.48 -3.17 40.17
C GLY A 219 23.96 -1.82 40.71
N THR A 220 23.57 -0.73 40.07
CA THR A 220 24.00 0.63 40.43
C THR A 220 23.17 1.31 41.52
N ALA A 221 22.11 0.65 42.02
CA ALA A 221 21.19 1.21 43.00
C ALA A 221 21.83 1.56 44.36
N SER A 222 23.07 1.15 44.62
CA SER A 222 23.85 1.55 45.81
C SER A 222 24.44 2.96 45.70
N ILE A 223 24.50 3.54 44.50
CA ILE A 223 25.14 4.83 44.25
C ILE A 223 24.07 5.94 44.29
N PRO A 224 24.19 6.93 45.19
CA PRO A 224 23.20 7.99 45.33
C PRO A 224 23.11 8.85 44.06
N GLY A 225 21.88 9.21 43.66
CA GLY A 225 21.61 10.09 42.52
C GLY A 225 21.63 9.41 41.13
N ILE A 226 22.24 8.23 40.98
CA ILE A 226 22.32 7.54 39.68
C ILE A 226 20.96 7.03 39.22
N LEU A 227 20.13 6.52 40.14
CA LEU A 227 18.79 6.01 39.82
C LEU A 227 17.90 7.08 39.16
N SER A 228 17.95 8.32 39.65
CA SER A 228 17.16 9.42 39.06
C SER A 228 17.62 9.80 37.65
N LEU A 229 18.91 9.67 37.36
CA LEU A 229 19.41 9.90 35.99
C LEU A 229 19.02 8.73 35.08
N GLN A 230 19.16 7.50 35.58
CA GLN A 230 18.79 6.29 34.84
C GLN A 230 17.28 6.21 34.56
N SER A 231 16.42 6.65 35.50
CA SER A 231 14.97 6.67 35.31
C SER A 231 14.56 7.62 34.18
N PHE A 232 15.23 8.77 34.05
CA PHE A 232 15.03 9.69 32.95
C PHE A 232 15.46 9.08 31.60
N LEU A 233 16.65 8.47 31.54
CA LEU A 233 17.14 7.81 30.33
C LEU A 233 16.25 6.63 29.91
N PHE A 234 15.81 5.83 30.88
CA PHE A 234 14.89 4.72 30.67
C PHE A 234 13.52 5.19 30.17
N ALA A 235 12.98 6.28 30.72
CA ALA A 235 11.74 6.89 30.26
C ALA A 235 11.84 7.33 28.80
N ALA A 236 12.95 7.99 28.43
CA ALA A 236 13.21 8.38 27.05
C ALA A 236 13.31 7.16 26.11
N LEU A 237 13.97 6.09 26.56
CA LEU A 237 14.10 4.84 25.80
C LEU A 237 12.75 4.12 25.60
N CYS A 238 11.91 4.05 26.65
CA CYS A 238 10.55 3.52 26.58
C CYS A 238 9.71 4.28 25.56
N GLY A 239 9.79 5.62 25.61
CA GLY A 239 9.13 6.48 24.63
C GLY A 239 9.61 6.21 23.21
N ALA A 240 10.93 6.16 22.99
CA ALA A 240 11.50 5.91 21.67
C ALA A 240 11.06 4.56 21.08
N HIS A 241 11.13 3.48 21.86
CA HIS A 241 10.69 2.14 21.43
C HIS A 241 9.20 2.11 21.11
N MET A 242 8.37 2.69 21.97
CA MET A 242 6.93 2.75 21.75
C MET A 242 6.57 3.58 20.52
N LEU A 243 7.27 4.69 20.29
CA LEU A 243 7.11 5.49 19.08
C LEU A 243 7.38 4.65 17.83
N VAL A 244 8.53 3.97 17.78
CA VAL A 244 8.92 3.13 16.64
C VAL A 244 7.91 2.01 16.40
N LEU A 245 7.55 1.27 17.45
CA LEU A 245 6.57 0.18 17.35
C LEU A 245 5.20 0.67 16.88
N ARG A 246 4.74 1.83 17.37
CA ARG A 246 3.47 2.42 16.95
C ARG A 246 3.49 2.92 15.52
N ILE A 247 4.59 3.54 15.06
CA ILE A 247 4.74 3.93 13.66
C ILE A 247 4.68 2.70 12.76
N ILE A 248 5.43 1.63 13.08
CA ILE A 248 5.42 0.39 12.30
C ILE A 248 4.01 -0.23 12.30
N GLN A 249 3.31 -0.22 13.43
CA GLN A 249 1.95 -0.74 13.53
C GLN A 249 0.94 0.06 12.70
N GLU A 250 1.04 1.40 12.69
CA GLU A 250 0.22 2.26 11.83
C GLU A 250 0.52 2.02 10.36
N LEU A 251 1.79 1.82 9.98
CA LEU A 251 2.15 1.50 8.59
C LEU A 251 1.66 0.11 8.16
N TRP A 252 1.57 -0.84 9.10
CA TRP A 252 1.06 -2.18 8.85
C TRP A 252 -0.46 -2.24 8.65
N GLN A 253 -1.20 -1.24 9.17
CA GLN A 253 -2.64 -1.14 8.95
C GLN A 253 -2.92 -0.53 7.57
N SER A 254 -3.38 -1.36 6.64
CA SER A 254 -3.71 -0.99 5.26
C SER A 254 -4.98 -0.14 5.09
N SER A 255 -5.64 0.29 6.17
CA SER A 255 -6.83 1.16 6.16
C SER A 255 -6.95 1.94 7.47
N GLY A 256 -7.37 3.21 7.45
CA GLY A 256 -7.78 3.97 8.65
C GLY A 256 -6.71 4.73 9.46
N GLY A 257 -5.49 4.90 8.95
CA GLY A 257 -4.40 5.73 9.55
C GLY A 257 -3.98 6.95 8.67
N VAL A 258 -3.16 7.90 9.17
CA VAL A 258 -2.69 9.10 8.38
C VAL A 258 -2.10 8.71 7.05
N PHE A 259 -1.35 7.60 7.02
CA PHE A 259 -0.60 7.17 5.84
C PHE A 259 -1.48 6.40 4.83
N ASN A 260 -2.80 6.35 5.04
CA ASN A 260 -3.69 5.61 4.15
C ASN A 260 -4.07 6.35 2.89
N VAL A 261 -4.23 5.56 1.84
CA VAL A 261 -4.69 5.98 0.52
C VAL A 261 -6.19 6.31 0.52
N ASP A 262 -6.91 5.98 1.61
CA ASP A 262 -8.35 6.14 1.79
C ASP A 262 -8.86 7.55 1.42
N GLU A 263 -8.19 8.61 1.85
CA GLU A 263 -8.64 9.98 1.58
C GLU A 263 -8.51 10.33 0.09
N VAL A 264 -7.38 10.00 -0.51
CA VAL A 264 -7.12 10.24 -1.93
C VAL A 264 -8.08 9.41 -2.78
N LEU A 265 -8.30 8.15 -2.40
CA LEU A 265 -9.28 7.29 -3.05
C LEU A 265 -10.69 7.87 -2.92
N GLN A 266 -11.12 8.29 -1.73
CA GLN A 266 -12.45 8.87 -1.54
C GLN A 266 -12.66 10.10 -2.42
N GLN A 267 -11.64 10.96 -2.54
CA GLN A 267 -11.70 12.11 -3.42
C GLN A 267 -11.80 11.71 -4.90
N MET A 268 -11.00 10.73 -5.33
CA MET A 268 -11.02 10.21 -6.69
C MET A 268 -12.35 9.53 -7.05
N VAL A 269 -12.84 8.66 -6.17
CA VAL A 269 -14.12 7.95 -6.30
C VAL A 269 -15.29 8.91 -6.27
N PHE A 270 -15.28 9.92 -5.41
CA PHE A 270 -16.35 10.91 -5.36
C PHE A 270 -16.48 11.67 -6.70
N GLY A 271 -15.34 12.06 -7.30
CA GLY A 271 -15.35 12.68 -8.63
C GLY A 271 -15.93 11.76 -9.71
N LEU A 272 -15.62 10.46 -9.63
CA LEU A 272 -16.16 9.44 -10.55
C LEU A 272 -17.66 9.18 -10.31
N GLU A 273 -18.12 9.16 -9.06
CA GLU A 273 -19.53 9.02 -8.69
C GLU A 273 -20.35 10.23 -9.19
N GLU A 274 -19.85 11.45 -9.02
CA GLU A 274 -20.48 12.68 -9.51
C GLU A 274 -20.58 12.67 -11.04
N GLU A 275 -19.52 12.26 -11.73
CA GLU A 275 -19.49 12.10 -13.18
C GLU A 275 -20.51 11.06 -13.68
N LEU A 276 -20.59 9.90 -13.02
CA LEU A 276 -21.58 8.87 -13.33
C LEU A 276 -23.02 9.36 -13.08
N GLU A 277 -23.26 10.08 -12.00
CA GLU A 277 -24.57 10.62 -11.67
C GLU A 277 -25.02 11.66 -12.71
N MET A 278 -24.14 12.60 -13.07
CA MET A 278 -24.41 13.57 -14.14
C MET A 278 -24.77 12.88 -15.46
N ARG A 279 -24.01 11.85 -15.85
CA ARG A 279 -24.24 11.10 -17.09
C ARG A 279 -25.51 10.24 -17.06
N SER A 280 -25.88 9.70 -15.88
CA SER A 280 -27.12 8.94 -15.70
C SER A 280 -28.37 9.81 -15.78
N LYS A 281 -28.32 11.03 -15.21
CA LYS A 281 -29.41 12.01 -15.22
C LYS A 281 -29.51 12.77 -16.55
N GLY A 282 -28.40 12.87 -17.29
CA GLY A 282 -28.25 13.65 -18.52
C GLY A 282 -28.75 12.99 -19.82
N MET A 283 -29.94 12.38 -19.83
CA MET A 283 -30.72 12.34 -21.07
C MET A 283 -31.38 13.71 -21.27
N GLY A 284 -30.64 14.61 -21.92
CA GLY A 284 -31.06 15.93 -22.41
C GLY A 284 -29.84 16.74 -22.88
N PRO A 285 -29.68 17.08 -24.18
CA PRO A 285 -28.38 17.33 -24.80
C PRO A 285 -27.97 18.80 -24.73
N GLU A 286 -26.72 19.07 -24.35
CA GLU A 286 -26.01 20.25 -24.85
C GLU A 286 -24.51 20.02 -24.76
N MET A 287 -23.91 19.83 -25.94
CA MET A 287 -22.58 20.33 -26.18
C MET A 287 -22.58 21.81 -25.82
N GLN A 288 -22.16 22.15 -24.61
CA GLN A 288 -21.75 23.51 -24.29
C GLN A 288 -20.24 23.51 -24.07
N GLY A 289 -19.53 23.14 -25.13
CA GLY A 289 -18.23 23.73 -25.41
C GLY A 289 -18.47 25.18 -25.86
N PRO A 290 -17.76 26.18 -25.32
CA PRO A 290 -17.89 27.55 -25.76
C PRO A 290 -17.18 27.69 -27.12
N GLY A 291 -17.94 27.60 -28.22
CA GLY A 291 -17.40 27.92 -29.54
C GLY A 291 -17.95 27.06 -30.66
N GLY A 292 -19.14 27.41 -31.15
CA GLY A 292 -19.70 26.82 -32.37
C GLY A 292 -20.65 27.83 -33.02
N MET A 293 -20.09 28.77 -33.76
CA MET A 293 -20.85 29.62 -34.70
C MET A 293 -21.54 28.71 -35.72
N GLY A 294 -22.86 28.60 -35.65
CA GLY A 294 -23.67 27.95 -36.68
C GLY A 294 -23.70 28.79 -37.97
N PRO A 295 -23.66 28.16 -39.15
CA PRO A 295 -23.83 28.88 -40.41
C PRO A 295 -25.33 29.04 -40.71
N GLY A 296 -25.81 30.28 -40.59
CA GLY A 296 -27.07 30.73 -41.18
C GLY A 296 -26.96 30.83 -42.70
N GLY A 297 -28.00 30.38 -43.40
CA GLY A 297 -28.03 30.22 -44.86
C GLY A 297 -28.23 31.50 -45.68
N MET A 298 -28.01 31.33 -47.00
CA MET A 298 -28.46 32.10 -48.18
C MET A 298 -27.66 31.52 -49.36
N GLY A 299 -28.15 31.13 -50.54
CA GLY A 299 -29.44 31.13 -51.23
C GLY A 299 -29.29 30.28 -52.52
N PRO A 300 -30.29 30.23 -53.41
CA PRO A 300 -30.34 29.28 -54.53
C PRO A 300 -29.87 29.88 -55.87
N GLY A 301 -29.19 29.09 -56.70
CA GLY A 301 -29.02 29.43 -58.12
C GLY A 301 -27.88 28.68 -58.81
N GLY A 302 -28.17 28.11 -59.99
CA GLY A 302 -27.15 27.92 -61.04
C GLY A 302 -26.92 26.48 -61.52
N ILE A 303 -27.63 26.12 -62.58
CA ILE A 303 -27.43 24.95 -63.45
C ILE A 303 -26.13 25.12 -64.26
N GLY A 304 -25.36 24.04 -64.48
CA GLY A 304 -24.58 23.88 -65.72
C GLY A 304 -23.32 22.98 -65.66
N PRO A 305 -22.95 22.25 -66.73
CA PRO A 305 -22.27 20.95 -66.65
C PRO A 305 -20.88 20.86 -67.34
N GLY A 306 -20.17 19.74 -67.10
CA GLY A 306 -18.94 19.32 -67.80
C GLY A 306 -17.69 19.42 -66.91
N GLY A 307 -16.72 18.52 -66.89
CA GLY A 307 -16.39 17.32 -67.67
C GLY A 307 -14.96 16.87 -67.26
N MET A 308 -14.54 15.68 -67.73
CA MET A 308 -13.17 15.11 -67.70
C MET A 308 -12.64 14.66 -66.31
N ARG A 309 -12.27 13.40 -66.03
CA ARG A 309 -11.43 12.38 -66.70
C ARG A 309 -9.92 12.63 -66.58
N GLN A 310 -9.26 11.93 -65.65
CA GLN A 310 -7.92 11.28 -65.71
C GLN A 310 -7.61 10.75 -64.29
N GLY A 311 -7.29 9.48 -64.04
CA GLY A 311 -6.07 8.77 -64.46
C GLY A 311 -4.92 9.18 -63.52
N GLY A 312 -4.17 8.34 -62.81
CA GLY A 312 -3.97 6.89 -62.75
C GLY A 312 -2.61 6.66 -62.07
N MET A 313 -2.33 5.41 -61.67
CA MET A 313 -1.00 4.85 -61.28
C MET A 313 -0.39 5.42 -59.97
N GLY A 314 0.33 4.68 -59.12
CA GLY A 314 0.95 3.35 -59.19
C GLY A 314 2.22 3.39 -58.32
N HIS A 315 2.69 2.20 -57.89
CA HIS A 315 3.93 1.88 -57.13
C HIS A 315 3.86 2.07 -55.60
N GLY A 316 4.27 1.12 -54.75
CA GLY A 316 5.13 -0.07 -54.94
C GLY A 316 6.49 0.13 -54.25
N ALA A 317 6.68 -0.52 -53.10
CA ALA A 317 7.93 -0.88 -52.40
C ALA A 317 7.52 -1.30 -50.96
N GLU A 318 7.57 -2.55 -50.50
CA GLU A 318 8.62 -3.58 -50.53
C GLU A 318 9.96 -3.08 -49.96
N MET A 319 10.19 -3.33 -48.66
CA MET A 319 11.49 -3.75 -48.15
C MET A 319 11.34 -4.70 -46.97
N GLN A 320 11.91 -5.88 -47.19
CA GLN A 320 12.17 -6.95 -46.24
C GLN A 320 13.35 -6.58 -45.32
N GLY A 321 13.30 -7.12 -44.10
CA GLY A 321 14.36 -8.02 -43.64
C GLY A 321 15.47 -7.46 -42.74
N ALA A 322 15.63 -8.16 -41.61
CA ALA A 322 16.81 -8.39 -40.76
C ALA A 322 16.57 -7.93 -39.32
N GLY A 323 16.74 -8.73 -38.27
CA GLY A 323 17.25 -10.09 -38.12
C GLY A 323 17.35 -10.35 -36.62
N VAL A 324 16.93 -11.54 -36.18
CA VAL A 324 17.11 -12.07 -34.82
C VAL A 324 18.38 -12.94 -34.83
N PRO A 325 19.18 -12.92 -33.75
CA PRO A 325 19.35 -14.13 -32.92
C PRO A 325 19.34 -13.74 -31.42
N GLY A 326 18.81 -14.48 -30.45
CA GLY A 326 18.56 -15.92 -30.34
C GLY A 326 19.43 -16.51 -29.23
N LYS A 327 18.81 -17.33 -28.35
CA LYS A 327 19.33 -18.21 -27.26
C LYS A 327 19.31 -17.57 -25.86
N GLY A 328 18.54 -18.04 -24.85
CA GLY A 328 18.03 -19.39 -24.50
C GLY A 328 19.20 -20.22 -23.93
N GLU A 329 19.23 -20.79 -22.72
CA GLU A 329 18.25 -21.30 -21.75
C GLU A 329 19.01 -21.58 -20.40
N PRO A 330 18.69 -22.59 -19.53
CA PRO A 330 17.68 -22.59 -18.48
C PRO A 330 18.22 -23.07 -17.09
N TRP A 331 17.31 -23.18 -16.13
CA TRP A 331 17.46 -23.92 -14.87
C TRP A 331 17.76 -25.41 -15.09
N ASN A 332 18.72 -25.98 -14.34
CA ASN A 332 18.78 -27.42 -14.04
C ASN A 332 19.68 -27.69 -12.81
N THR A 333 19.07 -28.21 -11.74
CA THR A 333 19.65 -29.17 -10.79
C THR A 333 18.96 -30.52 -11.08
N PRO A 334 19.36 -31.70 -10.52
CA PRO A 334 20.41 -32.02 -9.54
C PRO A 334 21.31 -33.21 -9.97
N LEU A 335 22.37 -33.53 -9.23
CA LEU A 335 22.88 -34.92 -9.16
C LEU A 335 23.58 -35.20 -7.82
N VAL A 336 23.14 -36.30 -7.20
CA VAL A 336 23.67 -37.00 -6.03
C VAL A 336 24.66 -38.08 -6.52
N GLN A 337 25.59 -38.48 -5.64
CA GLN A 337 26.24 -39.81 -5.46
C GLN A 337 27.79 -39.78 -5.50
N PRO A 338 28.50 -40.79 -4.95
CA PRO A 338 28.43 -41.35 -3.59
C PRO A 338 29.85 -41.55 -2.96
N ALA A 339 29.88 -42.28 -1.83
CA ALA A 339 30.94 -42.49 -0.84
C ALA A 339 32.22 -43.25 -1.25
N THR A 340 33.24 -43.17 -0.36
CA THR A 340 34.37 -44.09 0.01
C THR A 340 35.67 -43.26 0.16
N GLU A 341 36.58 -43.42 1.13
CA GLU A 341 36.90 -44.49 2.07
C GLU A 341 37.89 -43.99 3.14
N ALA A 342 37.84 -44.61 4.32
CA ALA A 342 38.94 -45.03 5.20
C ALA A 342 39.91 -44.03 5.87
N GLY A 343 40.09 -44.22 7.18
CA GLY A 343 41.28 -43.73 7.89
C GLY A 343 41.18 -43.63 9.41
N ALA A 344 40.78 -44.71 10.10
CA ALA A 344 40.99 -44.82 11.54
C ALA A 344 42.49 -44.98 11.84
N ARG A 345 43.04 -44.22 12.80
CA ARG A 345 44.13 -44.73 13.65
C ARG A 345 44.14 -44.12 15.04
N VAL A 346 44.02 -45.04 15.99
CA VAL A 346 44.25 -44.94 17.43
C VAL A 346 45.76 -44.91 17.69
N GLU A 347 46.22 -44.02 18.58
CA GLU A 347 47.37 -44.14 19.50
C GLU A 347 47.31 -42.89 20.40
N GLY A 348 47.28 -42.92 21.73
CA GLY A 348 47.77 -43.92 22.66
C GLY A 348 49.15 -43.51 23.19
N ARG A 349 49.21 -42.47 24.03
CA ARG A 349 50.19 -42.32 25.12
C ARG A 349 49.77 -41.25 26.11
#